data_AF-A0A9E2Y2T8-F1
#
_entry.id   AF-A0A9E2Y2T8-F1
#
_cell.length_a   1.000
_cell.length_b   1.000
_cell.length_c   1.000
_cell.angle_alpha   90.00
_cell.angle_beta   90.00
_cell.angle_gamma   90.00
#
_symmetry.space_group_name_H-M   'P 1'
#
loop_
_entity.id
_entity.type
_entity.pdbx_description
1 polymer ?
#
loop_
_entity_poly.entity_id
_entity_poly.type
_entity_poly.pdbx_seq_one_letter_code
_entity_poly.pdbx_strand_id
1 'polypeptide(L)' 'MMEFQVCRRGRATRWVVMLGDSVYGAYLDKEQALLDAVDAAREALQSGREAQVWVRDRSNAARVF' A
#
# COMPACT_ATOMS: atom_id res chain seq x y z
N MET A 1 -3.61 14.33 1.55
CA MET A 1 -2.98 13.19 2.23
C MET A 1 -2.98 12.00 1.27
N MET A 2 -1.84 11.36 1.07
CA MET A 2 -1.65 10.19 0.19
C MET A 2 -1.81 8.90 1.00
N GLU A 3 -2.77 8.06 0.66
CA GLU A 3 -3.02 6.81 1.39
C GLU A 3 -2.70 5.61 0.50
N PHE A 4 -1.60 4.93 0.81
CA PHE A 4 -1.19 3.71 0.14
C PHE A 4 -1.84 2.52 0.84
N GLN A 5 -2.76 1.84 0.17
CA GLN A 5 -3.48 0.70 0.70
C GLN A 5 -2.97 -0.60 0.08
N VAL A 6 -2.27 -1.40 0.87
CA VAL A 6 -1.81 -2.74 0.49
C VAL A 6 -2.95 -3.73 0.75
N CYS A 7 -3.56 -4.20 -0.33
CA CYS A 7 -4.74 -5.06 -0.29
C CYS A 7 -4.50 -6.34 -1.10
N ARG A 8 -4.99 -7.47 -0.61
CA ARG A 8 -5.02 -8.69 -1.40
C ARG A 8 -6.27 -8.72 -2.28
N ARG A 9 -6.12 -8.75 -3.61
CA ARG A 9 -7.26 -8.63 -4.55
C ARG A 9 -7.46 -9.92 -5.35
N GLY A 10 -8.66 -10.50 -5.22
CA GLY A 10 -9.13 -11.66 -6.00
C GLY A 10 -8.77 -13.04 -5.41
N ARG A 11 -9.19 -14.10 -6.11
CA ARG A 11 -8.79 -15.50 -5.82
C ARG A 11 -7.31 -15.74 -6.13
N ALA A 12 -6.73 -14.94 -7.03
CA ALA A 12 -5.31 -14.91 -7.29
C ALA A 12 -4.60 -14.30 -6.07
N THR A 13 -3.67 -15.04 -5.50
CA THR A 13 -2.68 -14.64 -4.47
C THR A 13 -1.81 -13.46 -4.93
N ARG A 14 -2.40 -12.31 -5.23
CA ARG A 14 -1.68 -11.08 -5.62
C ARG A 14 -2.00 -9.96 -4.65
N TRP A 15 -0.95 -9.25 -4.29
CA TRP A 15 -0.99 -8.08 -3.42
C TRP A 15 -0.96 -6.83 -4.28
N VAL A 16 -1.85 -5.89 -4.02
CA VAL A 16 -2.01 -4.68 -4.81
C VAL A 16 -1.86 -3.50 -3.88
N VAL A 17 -1.03 -2.54 -4.27
CA VAL A 17 -0.94 -1.23 -3.61
C VAL A 17 -1.90 -0.31 -4.34
N MET A 18 -2.87 0.26 -3.63
CA MET A 18 -3.77 1.28 -4.15
C MET A 18 -3.37 2.63 -3.59
N LEU A 19 -3.47 3.68 -4.39
CA LEU A 19 -3.34 5.07 -3.97
C LEU A 19 -4.65 5.77 -4.30
N GLY A 20 -5.48 6.01 -3.29
CA GLY A 20 -6.88 6.38 -3.50
C GLY A 20 -7.64 5.29 -4.28
N ASP A 21 -8.30 5.66 -5.38
CA ASP A 21 -9.04 4.73 -6.25
C ASP A 21 -8.18 4.10 -7.37
N SER A 22 -6.89 4.45 -7.44
CA SER A 22 -5.98 3.97 -8.48
C SER A 22 -5.07 2.85 -7.99
N VAL A 23 -4.80 1.87 -8.84
CA VAL A 23 -3.77 0.86 -8.57
C VAL A 23 -2.39 1.49 -8.79
N TYR A 24 -1.60 1.59 -7.73
CA TYR A 24 -0.21 2.02 -7.77
C TYR A 24 0.70 0.91 -8.30
N GLY A 25 0.52 -0.32 -7.78
CA GLY A 25 1.33 -1.46 -8.17
C GLY A 25 0.69 -2.79 -7.81
N ALA A 26 1.11 -3.86 -8.49
CA ALA A 26 0.64 -5.22 -8.25
C ALA A 26 1.83 -6.19 -8.14
N TYR A 27 1.82 -6.98 -7.07
CA TYR A 27 2.93 -7.80 -6.60
C TYR A 27 2.44 -9.23 -6.33
N LEU A 28 3.36 -10.18 -6.42
CA LEU A 28 3.10 -11.57 -6.03
C LEU A 28 3.15 -11.73 -4.51
N ASP A 29 4.04 -10.99 -3.85
CA ASP A 29 4.32 -11.11 -2.43
C ASP A 29 3.88 -9.88 -1.63
N LYS A 30 3.43 -10.13 -0.40
CA LYS A 30 2.97 -9.08 0.53
C LYS A 30 4.10 -8.12 0.87
N GLU A 31 5.27 -8.68 1.14
CA GLU A 31 6.43 -7.91 1.59
C GLU A 31 6.90 -6.95 0.51
N GLN A 32 6.89 -7.36 -0.77
CA GLN A 32 7.19 -6.47 -1.88
C GLN A 32 6.19 -5.32 -2.00
N ALA A 33 4.89 -5.63 -1.93
CA ALA A 33 3.85 -4.59 -1.96
C ALA A 33 3.97 -3.61 -0.78
N LEU A 34 4.35 -4.12 0.40
CA LEU A 34 4.51 -3.30 1.60
C LEU A 34 5.76 -2.42 1.52
N LEU A 35 6.90 -2.97 1.11
CA LEU A 35 8.15 -2.21 0.96
C LEU A 35 7.96 -1.07 -0.04
N ASP A 36 7.37 -1.38 -1.19
CA ASP A 36 7.09 -0.40 -2.24
C ASP A 36 6.12 0.71 -1.76
N ALA A 37 5.04 0.34 -1.07
CA ALA A 37 4.12 1.32 -0.48
C ALA A 37 4.80 2.22 0.57
N VAL A 38 5.69 1.66 1.40
CA VAL A 38 6.43 2.41 2.43
C VAL A 38 7.46 3.33 1.79
N ASP A 39 8.19 2.88 0.78
CA ASP A 39 9.16 3.71 0.07
C ASP A 39 8.46 4.88 -0.63
N ALA A 40 7.34 4.62 -1.33
CA ALA A 40 6.55 5.68 -1.96
C ALA A 40 5.97 6.68 -0.93
N ALA A 41 5.49 6.19 0.22
CA ALA A 41 5.03 7.06 1.30
C ALA A 41 6.18 7.91 1.89
N ARG A 42 7.37 7.34 2.03
CA ARG A 42 8.57 8.06 2.50
C ARG A 42 9.02 9.12 1.51
N GLU A 43 9.00 8.84 0.21
CA GLU A 43 9.31 9.84 -0.82
C GLU A 43 8.31 11.00 -0.80
N ALA A 44 7.03 10.70 -0.61
CA ALA A 44 6.00 11.71 -0.43
C ALA A 44 6.25 12.59 0.81
N LEU A 45 6.58 11.98 1.96
CA LEU A 45 6.94 12.72 3.18
C LEU A 45 8.17 13.61 3.00
N GLN A 46 9.22 13.10 2.34
CA GLN A 46 10.43 13.88 2.04
C GLN A 46 10.13 15.07 1.13
N SER A 47 9.12 14.94 0.26
CA SER A 47 8.62 16.02 -0.59
C SER A 47 7.67 16.99 0.13
N GLY A 48 7.51 16.86 1.45
CA GLY A 48 6.63 17.71 2.27
C GLY A 48 5.14 17.34 2.17
N ARG A 49 4.80 16.16 1.64
CA ARG A 49 3.41 15.69 1.51
C ARG A 49 3.10 14.69 2.61
N GLU A 50 1.93 14.79 3.23
CA GLU A 50 1.48 13.77 4.18
C GLU A 50 1.11 12.48 3.46
N ALA A 51 1.73 11.37 3.87
CA ALA A 51 1.46 10.04 3.35
C ALA A 51 1.32 9.01 4.49
N GLN A 52 0.46 8.01 4.28
CA GLN A 52 0.23 6.89 5.21
C GLN A 52 0.13 5.58 4.45
N VAL A 53 0.53 4.48 5.10
CA VAL A 53 0.44 3.12 4.56
C VAL A 53 -0.50 2.28 5.42
N TRP A 54 -1.50 1.72 4.76
CA TRP A 54 -2.49 0.84 5.34
C TRP A 54 -2.37 -0.55 4.74
N VAL A 55 -2.42 -1.57 5.58
CA VAL A 55 -2.47 -2.97 5.14
C VAL A 55 -3.84 -3.52 5.46
N ARG A 56 -4.57 -3.97 4.44
CA ARG A 56 -5.85 -4.69 4.60
C ARG A 56 -5.65 -6.16 4.26
N ASP A 57 -5.67 -6.98 5.30
CA ASP A 57 -5.93 -8.42 5.17
C ASP A 57 -7.43 -8.68 5.41
N ARG A 58 -7.94 -9.85 5.00
CA ARG A 58 -9.38 -10.17 4.82
C ARG A 58 -10.33 -9.77 5.96
N SER A 59 -9.82 -9.56 7.16
CA SER A 59 -10.60 -9.11 8.33
C SER A 59 -9.90 -8.04 9.18
N ASN A 60 -8.74 -7.52 8.78
CA ASN A 60 -7.97 -6.59 9.61
C ASN A 60 -7.30 -5.51 8.76
N ALA A 61 -7.56 -4.24 9.13
CA ALA A 61 -6.86 -3.08 8.61
C ALA A 61 -5.86 -2.59 9.66
N ALA A 62 -4.56 -2.69 9.34
CA ALA A 62 -3.50 -2.18 10.20
C ALA A 62 -2.83 -0.98 9.54
N ARG A 63 -2.63 0.10 10.30
CA ARG A 63 -1.77 1.22 9.88
C ARG A 63 -0.33 0.86 10.18
N VAL A 64 0.52 0.94 9.17
CA VAL A 64 1.94 0.56 9.28
C VAL A 64 2.86 1.79 9.26
N PHE A 65 2.45 2.85 8.58
CA PHE A 65 3.22 4.08 8.44
C PHE A 65 2.29 5.29 8.35
#